data_AF-A0A916MRU4-F1
#
_entry.id   AF-A0A916MRU4-F1
#
_cell.length_a   1.000
_cell.length_b   1.000
_cell.length_c   1.000
_cell.angle_alpha   90.00
_cell.angle_beta   90.00
_cell.angle_gamma   90.00
#
_symmetry.space_group_name_H-M   'P 1'
#
loop_
_entity.id
_entity.type
_entity.pdbx_description
1 polymer ?
#
loop_
_entity_poly.entity_id
_entity_poly.type
_entity_poly.pdbx_seq_one_letter_code
_entity_poly.pdbx_strand_id
1 'polypeptide(L)'
;MASSRVIGRVNTAFGEALVYVGRYQAGGAVAVQLVGADTGEPLGILSTNLAPYGARVGEAEFCVKVWSENEPLVAPMLSSGLFEDTGRTEASGFVAAPVWRIANPLHVPPVARRCAS
;
A
#
# COMPACT_ATOMS: atom_id res chain seq x y z
N MET A 1 -5.81 -10.86 -3.71
CA MET A 1 -4.46 -10.33 -4.02
C MET A 1 -3.57 -11.50 -4.40
N ALA A 2 -2.47 -11.29 -5.14
CA ALA A 2 -1.42 -12.32 -5.22
C ALA A 2 -0.86 -12.60 -3.81
N SER A 3 -0.02 -13.64 -3.68
CA SER A 3 0.79 -13.88 -2.48
C SER A 3 1.30 -12.58 -1.87
N SER A 4 0.93 -12.33 -0.61
CA SER A 4 1.36 -11.17 0.18
C SER A 4 2.33 -11.63 1.26
N ARG A 5 3.18 -10.72 1.72
CA ARG A 5 4.09 -10.97 2.84
C ARG A 5 4.01 -9.86 3.87
N VAL A 6 4.33 -10.19 5.11
CA VAL A 6 4.52 -9.19 6.16
C VAL A 6 5.88 -8.52 5.99
N ILE A 7 5.91 -7.20 6.06
CA ILE A 7 7.16 -6.41 5.97
C ILE A 7 7.53 -5.70 7.27
N GLY A 8 6.64 -5.71 8.26
CA GLY A 8 6.86 -5.08 9.55
C GLY A 8 5.61 -5.01 10.42
N ARG A 9 5.79 -4.43 11.61
CA ARG A 9 4.73 -4.13 12.59
C ARG A 9 4.66 -2.64 12.82
N VAL A 10 3.45 -2.11 13.04
CA VAL A 10 3.24 -0.70 13.37
C VAL A 10 2.18 -0.55 14.44
N ASN A 11 2.45 0.28 15.44
CA ASN A 11 1.46 0.70 16.44
C ASN A 11 0.52 1.74 15.82
N THR A 12 -0.77 1.43 15.75
CA THR A 12 -1.79 2.31 15.17
C THR A 12 -2.80 2.75 16.24
N ALA A 13 -3.71 3.66 15.87
CA ALA A 13 -4.84 4.04 16.73
C ALA A 13 -5.80 2.87 17.04
N PHE A 14 -5.71 1.75 16.30
CA PHE A 14 -6.56 0.57 16.44
C PHE A 14 -5.83 -0.64 17.06
N GLY A 15 -4.60 -0.45 17.53
CA GLY A 15 -3.72 -1.51 18.06
C GLY A 15 -2.50 -1.78 17.17
N GLU A 16 -1.71 -2.79 17.55
CA GLU A 16 -0.55 -3.23 16.76
C GLU A 16 -1.03 -3.93 15.48
N ALA A 17 -0.49 -3.51 14.34
CA ALA A 17 -0.82 -4.05 13.03
C ALA A 17 0.40 -4.70 12.36
N LEU A 18 0.18 -5.86 11.74
CA LEU A 18 1.06 -6.44 10.73
C LEU A 18 0.80 -5.75 9.39
N VAL A 19 1.88 -5.31 8.72
CA VAL A 19 1.81 -4.67 7.40
C VAL A 19 2.06 -5.70 6.31
N TYR A 20 1.00 -6.05 5.60
CA TYR A 20 1.04 -6.96 4.45
C TYR A 20 1.24 -6.20 3.16
N VAL A 21 2.16 -6.69 2.33
CA VAL A 21 2.45 -6.14 1.00
C VAL A 21 2.33 -7.22 -0.05
N GLY A 22 1.56 -6.92 -1.10
CA GLY A 22 1.38 -7.74 -2.29
C GLY A 22 1.28 -6.88 -3.54
N ARG A 23 0.64 -7.41 -4.59
CA ARG A 23 0.26 -6.65 -5.79
C ARG A 23 -1.19 -6.85 -6.15
N TYR A 24 -1.81 -5.79 -6.65
CA TYR A 24 -3.11 -5.89 -7.32
C TYR A 24 -2.97 -6.70 -8.61
N GLN A 25 -3.94 -7.58 -8.87
CA GLN A 25 -3.93 -8.41 -10.08
C GLN A 25 -4.08 -7.57 -11.36
N ALA A 26 -5.01 -6.61 -11.32
CA ALA A 26 -5.16 -5.62 -12.38
C ALA A 26 -4.17 -4.46 -12.15
N GLY A 27 -3.41 -4.10 -13.18
CA GLY A 27 -2.46 -2.99 -13.14
C GLY A 27 -1.12 -3.30 -12.47
N GLY A 28 -1.04 -4.32 -11.61
CA GLY A 28 0.23 -4.77 -11.00
C GLY A 28 0.81 -3.84 -9.94
N ALA A 29 0.12 -2.75 -9.58
CA ALA A 29 0.55 -1.83 -8.53
C ALA A 29 0.66 -2.52 -7.17
N VAL A 30 1.52 -1.99 -6.31
CA VAL A 30 1.69 -2.46 -4.92
C VAL A 30 0.36 -2.35 -4.16
N ALA A 31 0.03 -3.39 -3.41
CA ALA A 31 -1.11 -3.44 -2.51
C ALA A 31 -0.62 -3.53 -1.06
N VAL A 32 -1.18 -2.70 -0.17
CA VAL A 32 -0.81 -2.62 1.24
C VAL A 32 -2.04 -2.77 2.13
N GLN A 33 -2.00 -3.73 3.06
CA GLN A 33 -3.08 -4.03 4.00
C GLN A 33 -2.52 -4.12 5.42
N LEU A 34 -3.33 -3.68 6.39
CA LEU A 34 -3.06 -3.80 7.82
C LEU A 34 -3.97 -4.86 8.42
N VAL A 35 -3.39 -5.75 9.23
CA VAL A 35 -4.09 -6.81 9.95
C VAL A 35 -3.67 -6.75 11.41
N GLY A 36 -4.62 -6.84 12.35
CA GLY A 36 -4.33 -6.81 13.78
C GLY A 36 -3.40 -7.94 14.18
N ALA A 37 -2.30 -7.62 14.86
CA ALA A 37 -1.27 -8.60 15.22
C ALA A 37 -1.80 -9.69 16.16
N ASP A 38 -2.70 -9.32 17.08
CA ASP A 38 -3.28 -10.22 18.07
C ASP A 38 -4.60 -10.83 17.62
N THR A 39 -5.38 -10.11 16.80
CA THR A 39 -6.73 -10.53 16.39
C THR A 39 -6.74 -11.30 15.06
N GLY A 40 -5.75 -11.05 14.19
CA GLY A 40 -5.77 -11.54 12.81
C GLY A 40 -6.84 -10.89 11.94
N GLU A 41 -7.56 -9.88 12.45
CA GLU A 41 -8.65 -9.22 11.75
C GLU A 41 -8.13 -8.05 10.89
N PRO A 42 -8.76 -7.75 9.73
CA PRO A 42 -8.38 -6.59 8.92
C PRO A 42 -8.60 -5.27 9.68
N LEU A 43 -7.55 -4.44 9.76
CA LEU A 43 -7.64 -3.10 10.34
C LEU A 43 -7.82 -2.01 9.27
N GLY A 44 -7.33 -2.25 8.06
CA GLY A 44 -7.49 -1.29 6.96
C GLY A 44 -6.74 -1.69 5.70
N ILE A 45 -7.10 -1.06 4.58
CA ILE A 45 -6.37 -1.17 3.32
C ILE A 45 -5.76 0.19 3.02
N LEU A 46 -4.44 0.29 3.12
CA LEU A 46 -3.72 1.57 2.98
C LEU A 46 -3.58 1.99 1.51
N SER A 47 -3.56 1.04 0.57
CA SER A 47 -3.43 1.32 -0.86
C SER A 47 -4.77 1.42 -1.58
N THR A 48 -4.81 2.12 -2.71
CA THR A 48 -5.91 2.11 -3.67
C THR A 48 -5.38 1.86 -5.08
N ASN A 49 -6.09 1.04 -5.87
CA ASN A 49 -5.60 0.61 -7.18
C ASN A 49 -6.06 1.54 -8.31
N LEU A 50 -5.30 2.61 -8.55
CA LEU A 50 -5.60 3.57 -9.62
C LEU A 50 -4.86 3.29 -10.93
N ALA A 51 -3.91 2.34 -10.95
CA ALA A 51 -3.11 2.04 -12.13
C ALA A 51 -3.95 1.61 -13.36
N PRO A 52 -4.99 0.75 -13.23
CA PRO A 52 -5.89 0.44 -14.34
C PRO A 52 -6.65 1.64 -14.92
N TYR A 53 -6.70 2.75 -14.18
CA TYR A 53 -7.42 3.97 -14.52
C TYR A 53 -6.49 5.13 -14.89
N GLY A 54 -5.22 4.83 -15.19
CA GLY A 54 -4.26 5.78 -15.77
C GLY A 54 -3.25 6.39 -14.79
N ALA A 55 -3.36 6.12 -13.48
CA ALA A 55 -2.36 6.59 -12.51
C ALA A 55 -1.00 5.93 -12.77
N ARG A 56 0.08 6.71 -12.71
CA ARG A 56 1.44 6.25 -13.01
C ARG A 56 2.26 6.09 -11.73
N VAL A 57 2.41 4.86 -11.28
CA VAL A 57 3.25 4.52 -10.12
C VAL A 57 4.41 3.63 -10.56
N GLY A 58 5.59 3.86 -9.99
CA GLY A 58 6.75 2.98 -10.15
C GLY A 58 6.59 1.61 -9.48
N GLU A 59 7.55 0.71 -9.67
CA GLU A 59 7.44 -0.69 -9.20
C GLU A 59 7.34 -0.82 -7.67
N ALA A 60 7.96 0.11 -6.94
CA ALA A 60 7.94 0.19 -5.47
C ALA A 60 6.92 1.21 -4.94
N GLU A 61 6.17 1.85 -5.84
CA GLU A 61 5.24 2.93 -5.51
C GLU A 61 3.78 2.44 -5.56
N PHE A 62 2.91 3.15 -4.82
CA PHE A 62 1.47 2.91 -4.82
C PHE A 62 0.71 4.19 -4.50
N CYS A 63 -0.55 4.24 -4.94
CA CYS A 63 -1.48 5.29 -4.52
C CYS A 63 -2.00 4.98 -3.12
N VAL A 64 -1.89 5.94 -2.20
CA VAL A 64 -2.30 5.80 -0.80
C VAL A 64 -3.72 6.28 -0.62
N LYS A 65 -4.53 5.48 0.06
CA LYS A 65 -5.90 5.80 0.48
C LYS A 65 -5.82 6.63 1.77
N VAL A 66 -5.67 7.95 1.64
CA VAL A 66 -5.62 8.90 2.79
C VAL A 66 -6.98 9.49 3.18
N TRP A 67 -8.09 8.86 2.77
CA TRP A 67 -9.44 9.32 3.12
C TRP A 67 -9.75 9.07 4.59
N SER A 68 -10.85 9.63 5.09
CA SER A 68 -11.21 9.68 6.52
C SER A 68 -11.10 8.35 7.28
N GLU A 69 -11.37 7.22 6.62
CA GLU A 69 -11.22 5.87 7.21
C GLU A 69 -9.77 5.57 7.64
N ASN A 70 -8.80 6.05 6.86
CA ASN A 70 -7.38 5.76 7.01
C ASN A 70 -6.55 6.95 7.52
N GLU A 71 -7.16 8.12 7.69
CA GLU A 71 -6.47 9.31 8.19
C GLU A 71 -5.65 9.03 9.48
N PRO A 72 -6.17 8.29 10.49
CA PRO A 72 -5.41 7.95 11.69
C PRO A 72 -4.21 7.01 11.44
N LEU A 73 -4.13 6.36 10.28
CA LEU A 73 -3.04 5.45 9.92
C LEU A 73 -1.85 6.18 9.29
N VAL A 74 -2.04 7.40 8.76
CA VAL A 74 -1.03 8.10 7.96
C VAL A 74 0.26 8.36 8.75
N ALA A 75 0.16 9.03 9.90
CA ALA A 75 1.33 9.39 10.71
C ALA A 75 2.08 8.15 11.26
N PRO A 76 1.41 7.11 11.79
CA PRO A 76 2.07 5.86 12.17
C PRO A 76 2.79 5.16 11.00
N MET A 77 2.19 5.12 9.82
CA MET A 77 2.80 4.46 8.66
C MET A 77 4.07 5.17 8.21
N LEU A 78 4.08 6.50 8.14
CA LEU A 78 5.29 7.26 7.80
C LEU A 78 6.37 7.14 8.88
N SER A 79 5.97 7.20 10.16
CA SER A 79 6.91 7.11 11.29
C SER A 79 7.52 5.71 11.44
N SER A 80 6.93 4.68 10.84
CA SER A 80 7.45 3.31 10.89
C SER A 80 8.75 3.09 10.13
N GLY A 81 9.09 3.98 9.18
CA GLY A 81 10.21 3.80 8.26
C GLY A 81 9.99 2.74 7.18
N LEU A 82 8.80 2.12 7.11
CA LEU A 82 8.45 1.17 6.05
C LEU A 82 8.10 1.86 4.73
N PHE A 83 7.66 3.11 4.80
CA PHE A 83 7.16 3.90 3.67
C PHE A 83 7.75 5.29 3.64
N GLU A 84 7.86 5.84 2.43
CA GLU A 84 8.28 7.20 2.15
C GLU A 84 7.18 7.93 1.38
N ASP A 85 6.85 9.15 1.82
CA ASP A 85 6.05 10.06 1.00
C ASP A 85 6.92 10.61 -0.13
N THR A 86 6.49 10.45 -1.38
CA THR A 86 7.23 10.94 -2.55
C THR A 86 6.95 12.41 -2.86
N GLY A 87 5.94 13.02 -2.22
CA GLY A 87 5.42 14.35 -2.53
C GLY A 87 4.60 14.41 -3.82
N ARG A 88 4.45 13.29 -4.55
CA ARG A 88 3.62 13.20 -5.77
C ARG A 88 2.18 12.84 -5.42
N THR A 89 1.27 13.23 -6.29
CA THR A 89 -0.14 12.85 -6.25
C THR A 89 -0.56 12.41 -7.65
N GLU A 90 -1.31 11.33 -7.74
CA GLU A 90 -1.91 10.84 -8.99
C GLU A 90 -3.41 11.06 -8.98
N ALA A 91 -3.95 11.58 -10.08
CA ALA A 91 -5.38 11.79 -10.26
C ALA A 91 -6.00 10.63 -11.06
N SER A 92 -7.20 10.23 -10.68
CA SER A 92 -8.03 9.28 -11.44
C SER A 92 -9.50 9.64 -11.29
N GLY A 93 -10.12 10.09 -12.38
CA GLY A 93 -11.50 10.60 -12.34
C GLY A 93 -11.62 11.78 -11.37
N PHE A 94 -12.44 11.61 -10.32
CA PHE A 94 -12.70 12.63 -9.31
C PHE A 94 -11.85 12.51 -8.04
N VAL A 95 -10.91 11.56 -8.00
CA VAL A 95 -10.04 11.34 -6.84
C VAL A 95 -8.60 11.69 -7.16
N ALA A 96 -7.91 12.27 -6.17
CA ALA A 96 -6.47 12.47 -6.16
C ALA A 96 -5.89 11.72 -4.96
N ALA A 97 -4.90 10.86 -5.20
CA ALA A 97 -4.28 10.04 -4.17
C ALA A 97 -2.76 10.30 -4.11
N PRO A 98 -2.19 10.56 -2.92
CA PRO A 98 -0.75 10.64 -2.75
C PRO A 98 -0.06 9.37 -3.22
N VAL A 99 1.16 9.51 -3.73
CA VAL A 99 2.01 8.38 -4.10
C VAL A 99 3.06 8.18 -3.02
N TRP A 100 3.06 7.01 -2.40
CA TRP A 100 4.11 6.61 -1.47
C TRP A 100 4.95 5.49 -2.07
N ARG A 101 6.12 5.30 -1.49
CA ARG A 101 7.10 4.27 -1.87
C ARG A 101 7.38 3.35 -0.69
N ILE A 102 7.60 2.07 -0.95
CA ILE A 102 8.19 1.14 0.03
C ILE A 102 9.68 1.48 0.19
N ALA A 103 10.11 1.81 1.41
CA ALA A 103 11.46 2.29 1.68
C ALA A 103 12.55 1.25 1.36
N ASN A 104 12.33 -0.02 1.72
CA ASN A 104 13.27 -1.10 1.45
C ASN A 104 12.90 -1.87 0.16
N PRO A 105 13.72 -1.87 -0.90
CA PRO A 105 13.46 -2.61 -2.14
C PRO A 105 13.25 -4.11 -1.93
N LEU A 106 13.88 -4.69 -0.91
CA LEU A 106 13.71 -6.11 -0.58
C LEU A 106 12.29 -6.44 -0.11
N HIS A 107 11.48 -5.45 0.26
CA HIS A 107 10.07 -5.58 0.67
C HIS A 107 9.09 -5.44 -0.50
N VAL A 108 9.55 -5.00 -1.67
CA VAL A 108 8.73 -4.88 -2.89
C VAL A 108 8.47 -6.27 -3.49
N PRO A 109 7.21 -6.72 -3.63
CA PRO A 109 6.90 -8.00 -4.29
C PRO A 109 7.26 -7.93 -5.78
N PRO A 110 7.68 -9.05 -6.42
CA PRO A 110 7.96 -9.04 -7.84
C PRO A 110 6.69 -8.76 -8.66
N VAL A 111 6.84 -8.11 -9.81
CA VAL A 111 5.73 -7.98 -10.78
C VAL A 111 5.44 -9.37 -11.36
N ALA A 112 4.18 -9.79 -11.34
CA ALA A 112 3.78 -11.02 -12.03
C ALA A 112 4.06 -10.83 -13.54
N ARG A 113 5.02 -11.58 -14.07
CA ARG A 113 5.24 -11.62 -15.53
C ARG A 113 3.95 -12.15 -16.14
N ARG A 114 3.32 -11.39 -17.03
CA ARG A 114 2.30 -11.98 -17.91
C ARG A 114 3.00 -13.10 -18.68
N CYS A 115 2.55 -14.34 -18.51
CA CYS A 115 2.86 -15.37 -19.51
C CYS A 115 2.32 -14.83 -20.83
N ALA A 116 3.20 -14.57 -21.79
CA ALA A 116 2.78 -14.30 -23.16
C ALA A 116 1.93 -15.50 -23.59
N SER A 117 0.64 -15.25 -23.85
CA SER A 117 -0.29 -16.22 -24.44
C SER A 117 -0.21 -16.07 -25.95
#